data_AF-A0A7Y3XFN3-F1
#
_entry.id   AF-A0A7Y3XFN3-F1
#
_cell.length_a   1.000
_cell.length_b   1.000
_cell.length_c   1.000
_cell.angle_alpha   90.00
_cell.angle_beta   90.00
_cell.angle_gamma   90.00
#
_symmetry.space_group_name_H-M   'P 1'
#
loop_
_entity.id
_entity.type
_entity.pdbx_description
1 polymer ?
#
loop_
_entity_poly.entity_id
_entity_poly.type
_entity_poly.pdbx_seq_one_letter_code
_entity_poly.pdbx_strand_id
1 'polypeptide(L)'
;MENPYWQYFCGYTHLQHECPIHPTTMTKWRNRVGEAKLNELLKQTIEVAVKHHRLSERELTHVNVDTTVQEKNITHPTDSKLLYRSIVKLVRAAKGRDIVLRQSYVRVGKRAAVKAGRYAHAKQFKRMRRSLRQLRTYVGRLVRDIERKAPPSSRDEELSMLLGRCQRLIDQRPSDSNKLYSLHEPEVCCISKGKAHRRYEFGQKVALATTNRGNWFVAAMLCEGNPYDGHTLNATLCRVESNTGVALTDAYVDKGYRGHDYEGEAAVHIAGRGSKRATRVQRKRRKRRSAIEPKIGHAKSESRLGRCYLKGLAGDAINVVLAAAGANFRKLLRLLRCARGVEQTFQLNFAWLWHLLRWPNHHPRFKIA
;
A
#
# COMPACT_ATOMS: atom_id res chain seq x y z
N MET A 1 -24.26 -9.18 -10.61
CA MET A 1 -24.46 -8.12 -9.60
C MET A 1 -24.90 -8.76 -8.27
N GLU A 2 -24.58 -8.18 -7.11
CA GLU A 2 -24.73 -8.88 -5.81
C GLU A 2 -26.19 -8.96 -5.30
N ASN A 3 -26.99 -7.89 -5.44
CA ASN A 3 -28.44 -7.90 -5.15
C ASN A 3 -29.16 -6.66 -5.77
N PRO A 4 -30.51 -6.63 -5.83
CA PRO A 4 -31.29 -5.48 -6.33
C PRO A 4 -31.05 -4.17 -5.57
N TYR A 5 -30.82 -4.23 -4.25
CA TYR A 5 -30.56 -3.05 -3.42
C TYR A 5 -29.31 -2.28 -3.85
N TRP A 6 -28.22 -2.99 -4.16
CA TRP A 6 -27.00 -2.39 -4.65
C TRP A 6 -27.17 -1.74 -6.02
N GLN A 7 -28.03 -2.29 -6.87
CA GLN A 7 -28.32 -1.70 -8.17
C GLN A 7 -29.11 -0.41 -8.04
N TYR A 8 -30.16 -0.44 -7.22
CA TYR A 8 -30.92 0.77 -6.92
C TYR A 8 -30.02 1.87 -6.31
N PHE A 9 -29.14 1.51 -5.36
CA PHE A 9 -28.18 2.46 -4.79
C PHE A 9 -27.23 3.06 -5.84
N CYS A 10 -26.80 2.26 -6.82
CA CYS A 10 -25.96 2.72 -7.94
C CYS A 10 -26.74 3.51 -9.01
N GLY A 11 -28.03 3.80 -8.80
CA GLY A 11 -28.86 4.58 -9.71
C GLY A 11 -29.46 3.79 -10.86
N TYR A 12 -29.46 2.45 -10.80
CA TYR A 12 -30.14 1.64 -11.80
C TYR A 12 -31.65 1.69 -11.58
N THR A 13 -32.39 1.96 -12.65
CA THR A 13 -33.86 2.02 -12.65
C THR A 13 -34.52 0.67 -12.87
N HIS A 14 -33.77 -0.32 -13.35
CA HIS A 14 -34.25 -1.67 -13.65
C HIS A 14 -33.25 -2.70 -13.12
N LEU A 15 -33.76 -3.86 -12.71
CA LEU A 15 -32.93 -4.97 -12.25
C LEU A 15 -32.17 -5.58 -13.44
N GLN A 16 -30.84 -5.64 -13.32
CA GLN A 16 -29.95 -6.24 -14.31
C GLN A 16 -29.18 -7.40 -13.68
N HIS A 17 -29.07 -8.52 -14.39
CA HIS A 17 -28.34 -9.69 -13.90
C HIS A 17 -26.86 -9.67 -14.31
N GLU A 18 -26.55 -9.04 -15.44
CA GLU A 18 -25.20 -8.90 -15.96
C GLU A 18 -24.36 -7.95 -15.12
N CYS A 19 -23.08 -8.25 -14.94
CA CYS A 19 -22.19 -7.33 -14.25
C CYS A 19 -21.88 -6.12 -15.15
N PRO A 20 -21.93 -4.88 -14.63
CA PRO A 20 -21.78 -3.68 -15.45
C PRO A 20 -20.37 -3.53 -16.03
N ILE A 21 -19.39 -4.17 -15.40
CA ILE A 21 -18.03 -4.32 -15.89
C ILE A 21 -17.51 -5.72 -15.55
N HIS A 22 -16.62 -6.24 -16.37
CA HIS A 22 -15.90 -7.46 -16.06
C HIS A 22 -15.06 -7.26 -14.76
N PRO A 23 -15.00 -8.25 -13.83
CA PRO A 23 -14.34 -8.08 -12.52
C PRO A 23 -12.86 -7.66 -12.61
N THR A 24 -12.19 -8.01 -13.70
CA THR A 24 -10.77 -7.66 -13.92
C THR A 24 -10.55 -6.29 -14.55
N THR A 25 -11.59 -5.61 -15.03
CA THR A 25 -11.48 -4.33 -15.76
C THR A 25 -10.73 -3.28 -14.95
N MET A 26 -11.10 -3.08 -13.69
CA MET A 26 -10.43 -2.08 -12.83
C MET A 26 -8.97 -2.44 -12.51
N THR A 27 -8.64 -3.73 -12.47
CA THR A 27 -7.25 -4.18 -12.27
C THR A 27 -6.43 -3.92 -13.52
N LYS A 28 -6.94 -4.28 -14.71
CA LYS A 28 -6.29 -4.01 -16.00
C LYS A 28 -6.10 -2.52 -16.23
N TRP A 29 -7.11 -1.70 -15.92
CA TRP A 29 -7.05 -0.25 -16.04
C TRP A 29 -5.97 0.35 -15.15
N ARG A 30 -5.96 0.04 -13.84
CA ARG A 30 -4.92 0.55 -12.92
C ARG A 30 -3.52 0.18 -13.38
N ASN A 31 -3.31 -1.08 -13.81
CA ASN A 31 -2.01 -1.54 -14.27
C ASN A 31 -1.57 -0.83 -15.56
N ARG A 32 -2.51 -0.54 -16.47
CA ARG A 32 -2.23 0.18 -17.73
C ARG A 32 -1.91 1.65 -17.48
N VAL A 33 -2.60 2.30 -16.54
CA VAL A 33 -2.38 3.72 -16.23
C VAL A 33 -1.09 3.89 -15.42
N GLY A 34 -0.86 3.05 -14.41
CA GLY A 34 0.32 3.09 -13.55
C GLY A 34 0.28 4.20 -12.49
N GLU A 35 1.21 4.15 -11.54
CA GLU A 35 1.29 5.13 -10.43
C GLU A 35 1.54 6.55 -10.94
N ALA A 36 2.51 6.73 -11.85
CA ALA A 36 2.90 8.05 -12.34
C ALA A 36 1.74 8.84 -12.94
N LYS A 37 0.92 8.21 -13.80
CA LYS A 37 -0.27 8.87 -14.39
C LYS A 37 -1.40 9.03 -13.39
N LEU A 38 -1.57 8.11 -12.44
CA LEU A 38 -2.58 8.26 -11.38
C LEU A 38 -2.21 9.37 -10.39
N ASN A 39 -0.93 9.71 -10.26
CA ASN A 39 -0.49 10.86 -9.47
C ASN A 39 -0.98 12.20 -10.05
N GLU A 40 -1.31 12.26 -11.34
CA GLU A 40 -2.01 13.43 -11.91
C GLU A 40 -3.36 13.69 -11.21
N LEU A 41 -4.06 12.66 -10.74
CA LEU A 41 -5.28 12.87 -9.95
C LEU A 41 -5.00 13.62 -8.64
N LEU A 42 -3.86 13.34 -8.00
CA LEU A 42 -3.45 14.07 -6.81
C LEU A 42 -3.14 15.53 -7.16
N LYS A 43 -2.37 15.78 -8.23
CA LYS A 43 -2.09 17.14 -8.73
C LYS A 43 -3.36 17.93 -9.04
N GLN A 44 -4.30 17.31 -9.77
CA GLN A 44 -5.60 17.91 -10.07
C GLN A 44 -6.39 18.27 -8.81
N THR A 45 -6.34 17.47 -7.74
CA THR A 45 -6.99 17.87 -6.47
C THR A 45 -6.35 19.10 -5.82
N ILE A 46 -5.04 19.30 -6.00
CA ILE A 46 -4.32 20.46 -5.49
C ILE A 46 -4.69 21.69 -6.32
N GLU A 47 -4.63 21.58 -7.65
CA GLU A 47 -5.02 22.63 -8.58
C GLU A 47 -6.45 23.12 -8.37
N VAL A 48 -7.41 22.19 -8.24
CA VAL A 48 -8.81 22.53 -7.92
C VAL A 48 -8.93 23.24 -6.56
N ALA A 49 -8.15 22.82 -5.56
CA ALA A 49 -8.15 23.50 -4.26
C ALA A 49 -7.61 24.94 -4.35
N VAL A 50 -6.59 25.17 -5.19
CA VAL A 50 -6.03 26.51 -5.45
C VAL A 50 -7.04 27.37 -6.22
N LYS A 51 -7.61 26.84 -7.31
CA LYS A 51 -8.60 27.53 -8.15
C LYS A 51 -9.84 27.99 -7.36
N HIS A 52 -10.29 27.21 -6.39
CA HIS A 52 -11.44 27.56 -5.54
C HIS A 52 -11.05 28.27 -4.23
N HIS A 53 -9.83 28.82 -4.14
CA HIS A 53 -9.31 29.56 -2.98
C HIS A 53 -9.40 28.79 -1.65
N ARG A 54 -9.33 27.44 -1.71
CA ARG A 54 -9.31 26.54 -0.55
C ARG A 54 -7.90 26.19 -0.08
N LEU A 55 -6.91 26.52 -0.90
CA LEU A 55 -5.49 26.35 -0.67
C LEU A 55 -4.78 27.53 -1.35
N SER A 56 -3.85 28.19 -0.65
CA SER A 56 -3.07 29.29 -1.22
C SER A 56 -1.66 28.83 -1.58
N GLU A 57 -1.02 29.49 -2.54
CA GLU A 57 0.36 29.17 -2.96
C GLU A 57 1.35 29.28 -1.80
N ARG A 58 1.17 30.26 -0.91
CA ARG A 58 1.99 30.39 0.31
C ARG A 58 1.86 29.20 1.27
N GLU A 59 0.72 28.50 1.28
CA GLU A 59 0.56 27.26 2.04
C GLU A 59 1.28 26.08 1.40
N LEU A 60 1.51 26.11 0.08
CA LEU A 60 2.25 25.07 -0.66
C LEU A 60 3.75 25.10 -0.37
N THR A 61 4.32 26.26 -0.04
CA THR A 61 5.76 26.38 0.27
C THR A 61 6.14 25.78 1.64
N HIS A 62 5.16 25.46 2.50
CA HIS A 62 5.40 24.94 3.85
C HIS A 62 4.72 23.57 4.03
N VAL A 63 5.52 22.52 4.22
CA VAL A 63 5.00 21.14 4.31
C VAL A 63 5.38 20.44 5.59
N ASN A 64 4.53 19.52 6.03
CA ASN A 64 4.81 18.51 7.02
C ASN A 64 5.09 17.20 6.29
N VAL A 65 6.16 16.49 6.64
CA VAL A 65 6.48 15.18 6.06
C VAL A 65 6.55 14.14 7.16
N ASP A 66 5.92 13.00 6.91
CA ASP A 66 5.96 11.83 7.79
C ASP A 66 5.92 10.54 6.97
N THR A 67 6.44 9.47 7.56
CA THR A 67 6.41 8.14 6.97
C THR A 67 5.52 7.22 7.80
N THR A 68 4.63 6.51 7.12
CA THR A 68 3.76 5.52 7.75
C THR A 68 3.90 4.16 7.07
N VAL A 69 3.23 3.17 7.63
CA VAL A 69 3.12 1.83 7.03
C VAL A 69 1.76 1.70 6.37
N GLN A 70 1.76 1.36 5.08
CA GLN A 70 0.60 0.82 4.39
C GLN A 70 0.61 -0.69 4.60
N GLU A 71 -0.25 -1.20 5.49
CA GLU A 71 -0.31 -2.65 5.73
C GLU A 71 -0.75 -3.37 4.47
N LYS A 72 -0.12 -4.49 4.16
CA LYS A 72 -0.55 -5.32 3.04
C LYS A 72 -1.71 -6.21 3.46
N ASN A 73 -2.61 -6.55 2.53
CA ASN A 73 -3.64 -7.55 2.74
C ASN A 73 -3.02 -8.97 2.76
N ILE A 74 -2.21 -9.24 3.76
CA ILE A 74 -1.69 -10.56 4.08
C ILE A 74 -2.28 -11.02 5.41
N THR A 75 -2.34 -12.33 5.60
CA THR A 75 -2.60 -12.83 6.95
C THR A 75 -1.41 -12.56 7.85
N HIS A 76 -1.65 -12.37 9.15
CA HIS A 76 -0.58 -12.19 10.13
C HIS A 76 0.51 -13.28 9.97
N PRO A 77 1.78 -12.88 9.73
CA PRO A 77 2.82 -13.81 9.30
C PRO A 77 3.42 -14.54 10.50
N THR A 78 2.97 -15.77 10.72
CA THR A 78 3.61 -16.70 11.68
C THR A 78 4.37 -17.77 10.92
N ASP A 79 5.57 -18.13 11.39
CA ASP A 79 6.42 -19.15 10.74
C ASP A 79 5.66 -20.46 10.50
N SER A 80 4.89 -20.92 11.49
CA SER A 80 4.12 -22.17 11.38
C SER A 80 3.07 -22.11 10.28
N LYS A 81 2.38 -20.98 10.16
CA LYS A 81 1.36 -20.77 9.13
C LYS A 81 2.00 -20.64 7.75
N LEU A 82 3.10 -19.89 7.65
CA LEU A 82 3.80 -19.68 6.39
C LEU A 82 4.35 -21.01 5.85
N LEU A 83 5.05 -21.79 6.67
CA LEU A 83 5.55 -23.12 6.30
C LEU A 83 4.43 -24.08 5.89
N TYR A 84 3.31 -24.10 6.61
CA TYR A 84 2.17 -24.93 6.22
C TYR A 84 1.53 -24.47 4.91
N ARG A 85 1.42 -23.15 4.69
CA ARG A 85 0.94 -22.61 3.41
C ARG A 85 1.86 -23.01 2.25
N SER A 86 3.17 -23.08 2.48
CA SER A 86 4.13 -23.59 1.47
C SER A 86 3.85 -25.02 1.10
N ILE A 87 3.62 -25.91 2.08
CA ILE A 87 3.23 -27.32 1.83
C ILE A 87 2.00 -27.38 0.91
N VAL A 88 0.94 -26.64 1.26
CA VAL A 88 -0.31 -26.64 0.49
C VAL A 88 -0.10 -26.11 -0.94
N LYS A 89 0.72 -25.06 -1.09
CA LYS A 89 1.02 -24.45 -2.40
C LYS A 89 1.87 -25.38 -3.27
N LEU A 90 2.90 -26.00 -2.73
CA LEU A 90 3.75 -26.96 -3.44
C LEU A 90 2.94 -28.18 -3.91
N VAL A 91 2.08 -28.73 -3.05
CA VAL A 91 1.22 -29.88 -3.41
C VAL A 91 0.23 -29.50 -4.52
N ARG A 92 -0.35 -28.29 -4.46
CA ARG A 92 -1.24 -27.80 -5.52
C ARG A 92 -0.48 -27.58 -6.83
N ALA A 93 0.71 -27.00 -6.77
CA ALA A 93 1.54 -26.75 -7.95
C ALA A 93 1.98 -28.05 -8.62
N ALA A 94 2.35 -29.06 -7.81
CA ALA A 94 2.67 -30.41 -8.29
C ALA A 94 1.47 -31.09 -8.95
N LYS A 95 0.29 -31.04 -8.31
CA LYS A 95 -0.95 -31.62 -8.87
C LYS A 95 -1.34 -30.97 -10.20
N GLY A 96 -1.21 -29.64 -10.31
CA GLY A 96 -1.53 -28.92 -11.56
C GLY A 96 -0.54 -29.17 -12.71
N ARG A 97 0.55 -29.90 -12.45
CA ARG A 97 1.60 -30.24 -13.43
C ARG A 97 1.81 -31.76 -13.51
N ASP A 98 0.86 -32.54 -12.98
CA ASP A 98 0.88 -33.99 -12.95
C ASP A 98 2.15 -34.61 -12.33
N ILE A 99 2.80 -33.89 -11.43
CA ILE A 99 3.96 -34.37 -10.67
C ILE A 99 3.46 -35.23 -9.51
N VAL A 100 3.63 -36.55 -9.63
CA VAL A 100 3.27 -37.50 -8.57
C VAL A 100 4.24 -37.34 -7.39
N LEU A 101 3.78 -36.83 -6.26
CA LEU A 101 4.60 -36.65 -5.05
C LEU A 101 4.70 -37.93 -4.24
N ARG A 102 5.88 -38.23 -3.66
CA ARG A 102 6.06 -39.37 -2.74
C ARG A 102 5.16 -39.26 -1.51
N GLN A 103 5.00 -38.04 -1.00
CA GLN A 103 4.15 -37.75 0.15
C GLN A 103 3.75 -36.28 0.16
N SER A 104 2.48 -35.96 0.41
CA SER A 104 1.97 -34.58 0.35
C SER A 104 2.20 -33.77 1.64
N TYR A 105 2.37 -34.44 2.79
CA TYR A 105 2.47 -33.84 4.12
C TYR A 105 1.32 -32.90 4.54
N VAL A 106 0.24 -32.73 3.77
CA VAL A 106 -0.81 -31.74 4.04
C VAL A 106 -1.49 -31.98 5.40
N ARG A 107 -1.88 -33.22 5.68
CA ARG A 107 -2.56 -33.58 6.94
C ARG A 107 -1.65 -33.43 8.16
N VAL A 108 -0.43 -33.96 8.09
CA VAL A 108 0.54 -33.93 9.20
C VAL A 108 1.11 -32.52 9.41
N GLY A 109 1.33 -31.77 8.33
CA GLY A 109 1.74 -30.37 8.36
C GLY A 109 0.70 -29.48 9.04
N LYS A 110 -0.60 -29.68 8.74
CA LYS A 110 -1.69 -28.95 9.43
C LYS A 110 -1.63 -29.18 10.94
N ARG A 111 -1.50 -30.45 11.38
CA ARG A 111 -1.40 -30.80 12.81
C ARG A 111 -0.16 -30.16 13.46
N ALA A 112 1.00 -30.20 12.79
CA ALA A 112 2.22 -29.59 13.29
C ALA A 112 2.12 -28.06 13.41
N ALA A 113 1.48 -27.39 12.46
CA ALA A 113 1.26 -25.94 12.50
C ALA A 113 0.33 -25.51 13.63
N VAL A 114 -0.76 -26.26 13.85
CA VAL A 114 -1.68 -26.04 14.98
C VAL A 114 -0.96 -26.24 16.31
N LYS A 115 -0.18 -27.33 16.45
CA LYS A 115 0.63 -27.58 17.66
C LYS A 115 1.62 -26.44 17.92
N ALA A 116 2.32 -25.97 16.89
CA ALA A 116 3.24 -24.84 17.02
C ALA A 116 2.53 -23.58 17.56
N GLY A 117 1.33 -23.27 17.08
CA GLY A 117 0.53 -22.15 17.60
C GLY A 117 0.10 -22.36 19.06
N ARG A 118 -0.38 -23.55 19.43
CA ARG A 118 -0.76 -23.89 20.82
C ARG A 118 0.43 -23.80 21.77
N TYR A 119 1.59 -24.30 21.37
CA TYR A 119 2.81 -24.20 22.18
C TYR A 119 3.29 -22.75 22.32
N ALA A 120 3.16 -21.92 21.29
CA ALA A 120 3.47 -20.50 21.37
C ALA A 120 2.58 -19.78 22.40
N HIS A 121 1.26 -20.03 22.34
CA HIS A 121 0.30 -19.50 23.29
C HIS A 121 0.59 -19.93 24.74
N ALA A 122 0.92 -21.20 24.94
CA ALA A 122 1.30 -21.75 26.24
C ALA A 122 2.75 -21.41 26.68
N LYS A 123 3.47 -20.55 25.95
CA LYS A 123 4.89 -20.18 26.20
C LYS A 123 5.87 -21.39 26.19
N GLN A 124 5.49 -22.52 25.60
CA GLN A 124 6.32 -23.73 25.48
C GLN A 124 7.25 -23.68 24.26
N PHE A 125 8.18 -22.71 24.25
CA PHE A 125 8.97 -22.39 23.06
C PHE A 125 9.89 -23.52 22.57
N LYS A 126 10.40 -24.39 23.46
CA LYS A 126 11.19 -25.57 23.05
C LYS A 126 10.36 -26.53 22.18
N ARG A 127 9.10 -26.79 22.56
CA ARG A 127 8.17 -27.64 21.80
C ARG A 127 7.74 -26.98 20.50
N MET A 128 7.44 -25.68 20.54
CA MET A 128 7.16 -24.87 19.35
C MET A 128 8.29 -24.99 18.32
N ARG A 129 9.54 -24.77 18.74
CA ARG A 129 10.72 -24.88 17.85
C ARG A 129 10.86 -26.26 17.22
N ARG A 130 10.54 -27.34 17.97
CA ARG A 130 10.52 -28.72 17.42
C ARG A 130 9.47 -28.86 16.31
N SER A 131 8.26 -28.36 16.51
CA SER A 131 7.22 -28.37 15.47
C SER A 131 7.57 -27.52 14.25
N LEU A 132 8.24 -26.37 14.43
CA LEU A 132 8.73 -25.55 13.31
C LEU A 132 9.83 -26.27 12.53
N ARG A 133 10.76 -26.96 13.18
CA ARG A 133 11.77 -27.79 12.51
C ARG A 133 11.13 -28.90 11.69
N GLN A 134 10.14 -29.59 12.25
CA GLN A 134 9.38 -30.62 11.54
C GLN A 134 8.69 -30.07 10.29
N LEU A 135 8.05 -28.89 10.38
CA LEU A 135 7.46 -28.21 9.22
C LEU A 135 8.50 -27.84 8.16
N ARG A 136 9.65 -27.28 8.54
CA ARG A 136 10.77 -26.99 7.63
C ARG A 136 11.24 -28.25 6.90
N THR A 137 11.37 -29.37 7.61
CA THR A 137 11.72 -30.67 7.01
C THR A 137 10.69 -31.12 5.98
N TYR A 138 9.39 -30.95 6.24
CA TYR A 138 8.35 -31.31 5.28
C TYR A 138 8.41 -30.45 4.01
N VAL A 139 8.59 -29.14 4.14
CA VAL A 139 8.76 -28.24 2.99
C VAL A 139 10.00 -28.65 2.20
N GLY A 140 11.15 -28.85 2.86
CA GLY A 140 12.39 -29.23 2.17
C GLY A 140 12.31 -30.59 1.47
N ARG A 141 11.56 -31.56 2.02
CA ARG A 141 11.30 -32.84 1.34
C ARG A 141 10.45 -32.65 0.09
N LEU A 142 9.43 -31.80 0.13
CA LEU A 142 8.58 -31.51 -1.03
C LEU A 142 9.35 -30.78 -2.13
N VAL A 143 10.13 -29.76 -1.77
CA VAL A 143 10.98 -29.02 -2.71
C VAL A 143 11.91 -30.00 -3.44
N ARG A 144 12.67 -30.82 -2.71
CA ARG A 144 13.57 -31.83 -3.31
C ARG A 144 12.85 -32.90 -4.13
N ASP A 145 11.63 -33.29 -3.75
CA ASP A 145 10.89 -34.28 -4.54
C ASP A 145 10.39 -33.71 -5.86
N ILE A 146 9.92 -32.46 -5.85
CA ILE A 146 9.52 -31.74 -7.06
C ILE A 146 10.74 -31.48 -7.95
N GLU A 147 11.85 -31.01 -7.38
CA GLU A 147 13.05 -30.68 -8.15
C GLU A 147 13.67 -31.88 -8.86
N ARG A 148 13.58 -33.08 -8.26
CA ARG A 148 14.03 -34.34 -8.89
C ARG A 148 13.14 -34.79 -10.05
N LYS A 149 11.83 -34.51 -9.97
CA LYS A 149 10.84 -34.95 -10.98
C LYS A 149 10.62 -33.92 -12.09
N ALA A 150 10.89 -32.66 -11.80
CA ALA A 150 10.85 -31.56 -12.74
C ALA A 150 12.24 -30.91 -12.76
N PRO A 151 13.15 -31.26 -13.68
CA PRO A 151 14.43 -30.56 -13.85
C PRO A 151 14.20 -29.10 -14.29
N PRO A 152 15.19 -28.19 -14.12
CA PRO A 152 15.03 -26.76 -14.44
C PRO A 152 14.47 -26.47 -15.83
N SER A 153 14.85 -27.25 -16.84
CA SER A 153 14.36 -27.13 -18.23
C SER A 153 12.86 -27.41 -18.41
N SER A 154 12.24 -28.14 -17.48
CA SER A 154 10.82 -28.53 -17.53
C SER A 154 9.90 -27.64 -16.69
N ARG A 155 10.47 -26.68 -15.94
CA ARG A 155 9.71 -25.85 -15.00
C ARG A 155 9.25 -24.58 -15.69
N ASP A 156 7.97 -24.27 -15.57
CA ASP A 156 7.51 -22.91 -15.83
C ASP A 156 8.02 -21.93 -14.75
N GLU A 157 7.87 -20.64 -15.06
CA GLU A 157 8.32 -19.54 -14.21
C GLU A 157 7.61 -19.54 -12.85
N GLU A 158 6.32 -19.88 -12.80
CA GLU A 158 5.53 -19.90 -11.57
C GLU A 158 6.05 -20.95 -10.57
N LEU A 159 6.32 -22.16 -11.05
CA LEU A 159 6.88 -23.24 -10.24
C LEU A 159 8.28 -22.87 -9.76
N SER A 160 9.11 -22.31 -10.65
CA SER A 160 10.47 -21.87 -10.31
C SER A 160 10.47 -20.78 -9.23
N MET A 161 9.60 -19.78 -9.35
CA MET A 161 9.41 -18.74 -8.32
C MET A 161 8.91 -19.33 -7.00
N LEU A 162 7.96 -20.28 -7.04
CA LEU A 162 7.44 -20.91 -5.83
C LEU A 162 8.50 -21.73 -5.11
N LEU A 163 9.28 -22.53 -5.84
CA LEU A 163 10.39 -23.31 -5.29
C LEU A 163 11.45 -22.38 -4.68
N GLY A 164 11.86 -21.33 -5.39
CA GLY A 164 12.80 -20.33 -4.87
C GLY A 164 12.32 -19.64 -3.59
N ARG A 165 11.04 -19.25 -3.52
CA ARG A 165 10.45 -18.68 -2.29
C ARG A 165 10.41 -19.68 -1.14
N CYS A 166 10.13 -20.95 -1.44
CA CYS A 166 10.11 -22.02 -0.44
C CYS A 166 11.52 -22.34 0.07
N GLN A 167 12.53 -22.29 -0.80
CA GLN A 167 13.93 -22.45 -0.42
C GLN A 167 14.40 -21.29 0.48
N ARG A 168 14.15 -20.04 0.08
CA ARG A 168 14.38 -18.84 0.94
C ARG A 168 13.71 -18.97 2.31
N LEU A 169 12.49 -19.50 2.37
CA LEU A 169 11.76 -19.72 3.62
C LEU A 169 12.37 -20.82 4.51
N ILE A 170 12.99 -21.83 3.92
CA ILE A 170 13.70 -22.88 4.68
C ILE A 170 14.96 -22.28 5.31
N ASP A 171 15.70 -21.51 4.52
CA ASP A 171 17.03 -20.99 4.87
C ASP A 171 16.96 -19.77 5.81
N GLN A 172 15.84 -19.02 5.80
CA GLN A 172 15.72 -17.81 6.62
C GLN A 172 15.85 -18.08 8.13
N ARG A 173 16.60 -17.19 8.79
CA ARG A 173 16.86 -17.15 10.22
C ARG A 173 16.11 -15.99 10.89
N PRO A 174 16.01 -15.98 12.24
CA PRO A 174 15.29 -14.94 12.96
C PRO A 174 15.80 -13.52 12.70
N SER A 175 17.13 -13.34 12.57
CA SER A 175 17.84 -12.06 12.46
C SER A 175 18.06 -11.56 11.04
N ASP A 176 17.59 -12.28 10.02
CA ASP A 176 17.81 -11.87 8.63
C ASP A 176 17.06 -10.57 8.33
N SER A 177 17.68 -9.70 7.53
CA SER A 177 17.09 -8.42 7.11
C SER A 177 16.00 -8.61 6.05
N ASN A 178 16.19 -9.55 5.13
CA ASN A 178 15.28 -9.79 4.02
C ASN A 178 14.44 -11.07 4.24
N LYS A 179 13.59 -11.06 5.27
CA LYS A 179 12.73 -12.21 5.61
C LYS A 179 11.45 -12.28 4.77
N LEU A 180 11.02 -13.49 4.46
CA LEU A 180 9.78 -13.74 3.77
C LEU A 180 8.63 -13.79 4.78
N TYR A 181 7.69 -12.83 4.68
CA TYR A 181 6.49 -12.79 5.52
C TYR A 181 5.24 -13.34 4.82
N SER A 182 5.23 -13.36 3.49
CA SER A 182 4.11 -13.87 2.70
C SER A 182 4.60 -14.52 1.40
N LEU A 183 4.07 -15.71 1.07
CA LEU A 183 4.41 -16.40 -0.19
C LEU A 183 3.88 -15.68 -1.43
N HIS A 184 2.77 -14.97 -1.30
CA HIS A 184 2.13 -14.30 -2.42
C HIS A 184 2.54 -12.83 -2.55
N GLU A 185 3.05 -12.21 -1.48
CA GLU A 185 3.59 -10.84 -1.49
C GLU A 185 5.00 -10.89 -0.86
N PRO A 186 6.01 -11.38 -1.60
CA PRO A 186 7.35 -11.61 -1.05
C PRO A 186 8.11 -10.33 -0.68
N GLU A 187 7.64 -9.17 -1.14
CA GLU A 187 8.24 -7.85 -0.92
C GLU A 187 7.79 -7.21 0.40
N VAL A 188 6.77 -7.77 1.08
CA VAL A 188 6.25 -7.22 2.34
C VAL A 188 7.35 -7.14 3.40
N CYS A 189 7.50 -5.96 4.00
CA CYS A 189 8.45 -5.74 5.10
C CYS A 189 7.76 -5.81 6.47
N CYS A 190 8.55 -6.12 7.50
CA CYS A 190 8.16 -5.95 8.90
C CYS A 190 8.73 -4.64 9.43
N ILE A 191 7.86 -3.72 9.83
CA ILE A 191 8.24 -2.36 10.20
C ILE A 191 7.81 -2.10 11.66
N SER A 192 8.76 -1.64 12.47
CA SER A 192 8.51 -1.23 13.86
C SER A 192 8.49 0.30 13.96
N LYS A 193 7.32 0.88 14.18
CA LYS A 193 7.11 2.34 14.36
C LYS A 193 6.82 2.74 15.81
N GLY A 194 7.21 1.91 16.80
CA GLY A 194 7.16 2.27 18.22
C GLY A 194 5.75 2.46 18.81
N LYS A 195 4.70 1.92 18.19
CA LYS A 195 3.33 2.04 18.69
C LYS A 195 3.14 1.17 19.95
N ALA A 196 2.58 1.76 21.00
CA ALA A 196 2.39 1.09 22.30
C ALA A 196 1.57 -0.21 22.22
N HIS A 197 0.51 -0.24 21.41
CA HIS A 197 -0.41 -1.38 21.29
C HIS A 197 0.01 -2.42 20.22
N ARG A 198 0.92 -2.07 19.30
CA ARG A 198 1.33 -2.94 18.20
C ARG A 198 2.78 -2.69 17.80
N ARG A 199 3.66 -3.63 18.16
CA ARG A 199 5.10 -3.50 17.93
C ARG A 199 5.51 -3.55 16.46
N TYR A 200 4.81 -4.34 15.64
CA TYR A 200 5.14 -4.57 14.24
C TYR A 200 3.93 -4.42 13.30
N GLU A 201 4.15 -3.74 12.20
CA GLU A 201 3.24 -3.64 11.06
C GLU A 201 3.85 -4.36 9.85
N PHE A 202 3.03 -5.03 9.05
CA PHE A 202 3.48 -5.79 7.88
C PHE A 202 2.93 -5.19 6.61
N GLY A 203 3.80 -4.62 5.79
CA GLY A 203 3.43 -3.95 4.56
C GLY A 203 4.59 -3.19 3.95
N GLN A 204 4.29 -2.06 3.34
CA GLN A 204 5.30 -1.17 2.77
C GLN A 204 5.39 0.13 3.53
N LYS A 205 6.61 0.68 3.60
CA LYS A 205 6.81 2.05 4.07
C LYS A 205 6.33 3.00 3.00
N VAL A 206 5.65 4.06 3.41
CA VAL A 206 5.12 5.08 2.50
C VAL A 206 5.45 6.44 3.10
N ALA A 207 5.89 7.36 2.26
CA ALA A 207 6.14 8.75 2.64
C ALA A 207 4.97 9.61 2.19
N LEU A 208 4.51 10.49 3.09
CA LEU A 208 3.38 11.37 2.85
C LEU A 208 3.79 12.79 3.23
N ALA A 209 3.44 13.75 2.37
CA ALA A 209 3.60 15.16 2.63
C ALA A 209 2.24 15.84 2.66
N THR A 210 2.05 16.70 3.65
CA THR A 210 0.86 17.54 3.76
C THR A 210 1.24 19.01 3.92
N THR A 211 0.40 19.93 3.46
CA THR A 211 0.61 21.36 3.75
C THR A 211 0.54 21.60 5.25
N ASN A 212 1.49 22.38 5.80
CA ASN A 212 1.58 22.66 7.25
C ASN A 212 0.29 23.32 7.78
N ARG A 213 -0.34 24.14 6.94
CA ARG A 213 -1.65 24.72 7.17
C ARG A 213 -2.66 24.03 6.26
N GLY A 214 -3.80 23.66 6.82
CA GLY A 214 -4.86 22.99 6.08
C GLY A 214 -4.69 21.48 5.94
N ASN A 215 -3.50 20.89 6.03
CA ASN A 215 -3.27 19.45 5.91
C ASN A 215 -3.80 18.86 4.59
N TRP A 216 -3.56 19.53 3.46
CA TRP A 216 -3.80 18.97 2.12
C TRP A 216 -2.68 18.00 1.77
N PHE A 217 -2.97 16.80 1.27
CA PHE A 217 -1.92 15.93 0.76
C PHE A 217 -1.33 16.54 -0.51
N VAL A 218 -0.01 16.69 -0.55
CA VAL A 218 0.72 17.27 -1.68
C VAL A 218 1.71 16.30 -2.31
N ALA A 219 2.16 15.30 -1.55
CA ALA A 219 2.87 14.15 -2.09
C ALA A 219 2.49 12.88 -1.34
N ALA A 220 2.51 11.77 -2.06
CA ALA A 220 2.31 10.44 -1.50
C ALA A 220 3.09 9.44 -2.36
N MET A 221 3.99 8.68 -1.74
CA MET A 221 4.84 7.75 -2.47
C MET A 221 5.19 6.51 -1.66
N LEU A 222 5.42 5.41 -2.38
CA LEU A 222 5.94 4.17 -1.83
C LEU A 222 7.45 4.31 -1.53
N CYS A 223 7.90 3.69 -0.45
CA CYS A 223 9.32 3.57 -0.11
C CYS A 223 9.68 2.08 -0.03
N GLU A 224 10.22 1.54 -1.10
CA GLU A 224 10.62 0.13 -1.20
C GLU A 224 11.78 -0.21 -0.25
N GLY A 225 11.76 -1.41 0.32
CA GLY A 225 12.91 -1.93 1.09
C GLY A 225 13.03 -1.42 2.53
N ASN A 226 11.99 -0.76 3.06
CA ASN A 226 11.98 -0.19 4.43
C ASN A 226 13.21 0.71 4.71
N PRO A 227 13.43 1.77 3.92
CA PRO A 227 14.57 2.67 4.11
C PRO A 227 14.46 3.42 5.42
N TYR A 228 15.58 3.95 5.94
CA TYR A 228 15.53 4.89 7.05
C TYR A 228 14.70 6.13 6.68
N ASP A 229 13.90 6.65 7.62
CA ASP A 229 12.94 7.73 7.32
C ASP A 229 13.65 8.97 6.75
N GLY A 230 14.85 9.30 7.25
CA GLY A 230 15.68 10.38 6.74
C GLY A 230 16.09 10.24 5.26
N HIS A 231 16.24 9.01 4.74
CA HIS A 231 16.59 8.74 3.33
C HIS A 231 15.37 8.74 2.39
N THR A 232 14.20 9.13 2.90
CA THR A 232 13.01 9.32 2.08
C THR A 232 12.72 10.80 1.83
N LEU A 233 13.44 11.69 2.51
CA LEU A 233 13.08 13.10 2.56
C LEU A 233 13.31 13.76 1.20
N ASN A 234 14.47 13.53 0.59
CA ASN A 234 14.80 14.13 -0.70
C ASN A 234 13.77 13.81 -1.77
N ALA A 235 13.53 12.51 -1.99
CA ALA A 235 12.54 12.05 -2.95
C ALA A 235 11.12 12.57 -2.65
N THR A 236 10.75 12.68 -1.36
CA THR A 236 9.43 13.21 -0.97
C THR A 236 9.30 14.69 -1.29
N LEU A 237 10.31 15.51 -0.99
CA LEU A 237 10.26 16.96 -1.24
C LEU A 237 10.30 17.26 -2.75
N CYS A 238 11.14 16.56 -3.52
CA CYS A 238 11.11 16.66 -4.98
C CYS A 238 9.74 16.28 -5.56
N ARG A 239 9.09 15.25 -4.99
CA ARG A 239 7.73 14.87 -5.39
C ARG A 239 6.71 15.96 -5.06
N VAL A 240 6.85 16.65 -3.93
CA VAL A 240 5.99 17.80 -3.58
C VAL A 240 6.14 18.88 -4.64
N GLU A 241 7.36 19.33 -4.92
CA GLU A 241 7.63 20.41 -5.88
C GLU A 241 7.14 20.04 -7.29
N SER A 242 7.33 18.78 -7.71
CA SER A 242 6.79 18.26 -8.98
C SER A 242 5.25 18.23 -9.02
N ASN A 243 4.59 18.03 -7.88
CA ASN A 243 3.13 17.97 -7.80
C ASN A 243 2.48 19.34 -7.67
N THR A 244 3.15 20.29 -7.02
CA THR A 244 2.62 21.63 -6.75
C THR A 244 3.07 22.66 -7.78
N GLY A 245 4.20 22.44 -8.46
CA GLY A 245 4.87 23.45 -9.29
C GLY A 245 5.47 24.59 -8.48
N VAL A 246 5.55 24.46 -7.14
CA VAL A 246 5.96 25.53 -6.22
C VAL A 246 7.17 25.07 -5.41
N ALA A 247 8.24 25.87 -5.43
CA ALA A 247 9.45 25.63 -4.64
C ALA A 247 9.17 25.71 -3.14
N LEU A 248 9.76 24.79 -2.38
CA LEU A 248 9.56 24.72 -0.94
C LEU A 248 10.48 25.69 -0.18
N THR A 249 9.94 26.33 0.85
CA THR A 249 10.72 27.16 1.78
C THR A 249 11.00 26.43 3.08
N ASP A 250 10.01 25.66 3.59
CA ASP A 250 10.11 24.99 4.88
C ASP A 250 9.51 23.58 4.83
N ALA A 251 10.27 22.60 5.33
CA ALA A 251 9.79 21.24 5.58
C ALA A 251 9.86 20.92 7.08
N TYR A 252 8.75 20.51 7.68
CA TYR A 252 8.65 20.14 9.09
C TYR A 252 8.56 18.63 9.26
N VAL A 253 9.50 18.05 10.00
CA VAL A 253 9.69 16.59 10.10
C VAL A 253 9.89 16.12 11.53
N ASP A 254 9.63 14.84 11.77
CA ASP A 254 9.87 14.21 13.07
C ASP A 254 11.35 13.90 13.33
N LYS A 255 11.66 13.49 14.57
CA LYS A 255 13.03 13.14 14.98
C LYS A 255 13.64 11.99 14.18
N GLY A 256 12.81 11.13 13.57
CA GLY A 256 13.25 10.05 12.69
C GLY A 256 13.92 10.51 11.39
N TYR A 257 13.86 11.80 11.07
CA TYR A 257 14.52 12.41 9.92
C TYR A 257 15.88 13.04 10.27
N ARG A 258 16.46 12.70 11.43
CA ARG A 258 17.82 13.15 11.78
C ARG A 258 18.84 12.52 10.84
N GLY A 259 19.70 13.33 10.24
CA GLY A 259 20.65 12.88 9.20
C GLY A 259 19.95 12.56 7.89
N HIS A 260 19.01 13.42 7.48
CA HIS A 260 18.29 13.26 6.22
C HIS A 260 19.19 13.44 5.01
N ASP A 261 18.72 12.93 3.87
CA ASP A 261 19.38 12.97 2.57
C ASP A 261 19.03 14.19 1.70
N TYR A 262 18.21 15.12 2.21
CA TYR A 262 17.80 16.30 1.44
C TYR A 262 18.95 17.30 1.23
N GLU A 263 19.19 17.65 -0.03
CA GLU A 263 20.26 18.55 -0.50
C GLU A 263 19.72 19.85 -1.14
N GLY A 264 18.40 20.06 -1.14
CA GLY A 264 17.80 21.26 -1.74
C GLY A 264 17.79 22.49 -0.82
N GLU A 265 17.22 23.58 -1.33
CA GLU A 265 17.26 24.91 -0.68
C GLU A 265 16.28 25.07 0.50
N ALA A 266 15.26 24.20 0.61
CA ALA A 266 14.24 24.33 1.65
C ALA A 266 14.80 24.09 3.05
N ALA A 267 14.39 24.91 4.02
CA ALA A 267 14.81 24.75 5.41
C ALA A 267 14.11 23.55 6.06
N VAL A 268 14.88 22.52 6.45
CA VAL A 268 14.35 21.35 7.16
C VAL A 268 14.30 21.62 8.67
N HIS A 269 13.13 21.42 9.25
CA HIS A 269 12.82 21.69 10.65
C HIS A 269 12.46 20.40 11.39
N ILE A 270 13.47 19.82 12.05
CA ILE A 270 13.33 18.59 12.83
C ILE A 270 12.69 18.88 14.20
N ALA A 271 11.72 18.05 14.60
CA ALA A 271 11.06 18.13 15.89
C ALA A 271 12.05 18.14 17.08
N GLY A 272 11.80 19.02 18.04
CA GLY A 272 12.66 19.19 19.22
C GLY A 272 13.95 19.98 18.96
N ARG A 273 14.28 20.33 17.71
CA ARG A 273 15.30 21.33 17.38
C ARG A 273 14.61 22.69 17.16
N GLY A 274 15.04 23.71 17.88
CA GLY A 274 14.49 25.05 17.74
C GLY A 274 15.23 26.08 18.59
N SER A 275 15.32 27.31 18.08
CA SER A 275 15.88 28.43 18.82
C SER A 275 14.88 28.94 19.86
N LYS A 276 15.38 29.28 21.07
CA LYS A 276 14.60 30.00 22.09
C LYS A 276 14.05 31.34 21.55
N ARG A 277 14.71 31.92 20.54
CA ARG A 277 14.33 33.19 19.88
C ARG A 277 13.33 33.03 18.70
N ALA A 278 12.78 31.83 18.46
CA ALA A 278 11.83 31.63 17.37
C ALA A 278 10.55 32.47 17.54
N THR A 279 10.07 33.08 16.44
CA THR A 279 8.85 33.91 16.44
C THR A 279 7.60 33.10 16.76
N ARG A 280 6.51 33.77 17.18
CA ARG A 280 5.22 33.13 17.45
C ARG A 280 4.73 32.30 16.25
N VAL A 281 4.92 32.79 15.03
CA VAL A 281 4.52 32.11 13.79
C VAL A 281 5.35 30.84 13.56
N GLN A 282 6.67 30.92 13.71
CA GLN A 282 7.57 29.76 13.57
C GLN A 282 7.23 28.68 14.62
N ARG A 283 7.01 29.07 15.88
CA ARG A 283 6.58 28.14 16.94
C ARG A 283 5.25 27.46 16.60
N LYS A 284 4.29 28.22 16.05
CA LYS A 284 2.99 27.67 15.62
C LYS A 284 3.13 26.66 14.49
N ARG A 285 3.96 26.95 13.46
CA ARG A 285 4.22 26.01 12.36
C ARG A 285 4.89 24.72 12.83
N ARG A 286 5.89 24.83 13.71
CA ARG A 286 6.54 23.66 14.34
C ARG A 286 5.54 22.79 15.11
N LYS A 287 4.63 23.39 15.88
CA LYS A 287 3.57 22.66 16.59
C LYS A 287 2.57 21.99 15.63
N ARG A 288 2.29 22.62 14.49
CA ARG A 288 1.40 22.07 13.45
C ARG A 288 1.97 20.88 12.71
N ARG A 289 3.26 20.57 12.86
CA ARG A 289 3.85 19.33 12.33
C ARG A 289 3.03 18.10 12.72
N SER A 290 2.65 17.98 14.00
CA SER A 290 1.88 16.85 14.53
C SER A 290 0.47 16.72 13.91
N ALA A 291 0.00 17.71 13.15
CA ALA A 291 -1.30 17.63 12.48
C ALA A 291 -1.31 16.64 11.29
N ILE A 292 -0.15 16.20 10.81
CA ILE A 292 -0.06 15.15 9.80
C ILE A 292 -0.52 13.79 10.34
N GLU A 293 -0.25 13.48 11.61
CA GLU A 293 -0.59 12.20 12.25
C GLU A 293 -2.12 11.90 12.20
N PRO A 294 -3.03 12.80 12.64
CA PRO A 294 -4.46 12.56 12.52
C PRO A 294 -4.90 12.50 11.05
N LYS A 295 -4.27 13.26 10.15
CA LYS A 295 -4.59 13.22 8.72
C LYS A 295 -4.24 11.87 8.10
N ILE A 296 -3.11 11.28 8.48
CA ILE A 296 -2.73 9.90 8.13
C ILE A 296 -3.73 8.92 8.74
N GLY A 297 -4.14 9.13 10.00
CA GLY A 297 -5.21 8.35 10.64
C GLY A 297 -6.49 8.31 9.82
N HIS A 298 -7.00 9.47 9.38
CA HIS A 298 -8.16 9.57 8.48
C HIS A 298 -7.92 8.90 7.12
N ALA A 299 -6.74 9.05 6.54
CA ALA A 299 -6.42 8.36 5.28
C ALA A 299 -6.43 6.83 5.46
N LYS A 300 -6.00 6.32 6.62
CA LYS A 300 -6.03 4.89 6.93
C LYS A 300 -7.45 4.34 7.09
N SER A 301 -8.31 5.05 7.82
CA SER A 301 -9.69 4.60 8.08
C SER A 301 -10.62 4.84 6.90
N GLU A 302 -10.53 6.00 6.23
CA GLU A 302 -11.52 6.42 5.25
C GLU A 302 -11.03 6.28 3.80
N SER A 303 -9.72 6.32 3.54
CA SER A 303 -9.12 6.30 2.18
C SER A 303 -8.38 5.03 1.81
N ARG A 304 -8.61 3.92 2.51
CA ARG A 304 -7.96 2.62 2.19
C ARG A 304 -6.43 2.62 2.28
N LEU A 305 -5.80 3.61 2.92
CA LEU A 305 -4.36 3.56 3.22
C LEU A 305 -4.05 2.50 4.29
N GLY A 306 -5.02 2.18 5.15
CA GLY A 306 -4.82 1.28 6.29
C GLY A 306 -4.59 -0.18 5.90
N ARG A 307 -5.03 -0.59 4.70
CA ARG A 307 -4.75 -1.92 4.14
C ARG A 307 -4.81 -1.90 2.63
N CYS A 308 -3.70 -2.27 1.97
CA CYS A 308 -3.61 -2.39 0.53
C CYS A 308 -4.03 -3.78 0.05
N TYR A 309 -4.97 -3.81 -0.88
CA TYR A 309 -5.47 -5.03 -1.54
C TYR A 309 -4.89 -5.24 -2.94
N LEU A 310 -4.15 -4.25 -3.46
CA LEU A 310 -3.55 -4.32 -4.78
C LEU A 310 -2.28 -5.17 -4.73
N LYS A 311 -1.99 -5.86 -5.84
CA LYS A 311 -0.93 -6.88 -5.95
C LYS A 311 0.45 -6.23 -6.14
N GLY A 312 1.46 -6.72 -5.41
CA GLY A 312 2.87 -6.34 -5.61
C GLY A 312 3.16 -4.87 -5.32
N LEU A 313 4.41 -4.46 -5.57
CA LEU A 313 4.89 -3.10 -5.32
C LEU A 313 4.20 -2.04 -6.19
N ALA A 314 3.96 -2.34 -7.46
CA ALA A 314 3.21 -1.45 -8.35
C ALA A 314 1.80 -1.16 -7.81
N GLY A 315 1.11 -2.20 -7.32
CA GLY A 315 -0.18 -2.05 -6.66
C GLY A 315 -0.08 -1.25 -5.35
N ASP A 316 0.96 -1.45 -4.56
CA ASP A 316 1.20 -0.69 -3.34
C ASP A 316 1.38 0.80 -3.63
N ALA A 317 2.18 1.15 -4.63
CA ALA A 317 2.42 2.53 -5.05
C ALA A 317 1.13 3.22 -5.53
N ILE A 318 0.34 2.52 -6.36
CA ILE A 318 -0.97 3.00 -6.81
C ILE A 318 -1.93 3.27 -5.64
N ASN A 319 -1.99 2.36 -4.66
CA ASN A 319 -2.91 2.51 -3.52
C ASN A 319 -2.57 3.75 -2.68
N VAL A 320 -1.28 4.04 -2.47
CA VAL A 320 -0.82 5.21 -1.70
C VAL A 320 -1.30 6.51 -2.34
N VAL A 321 -1.06 6.66 -3.65
CA VAL A 321 -1.44 7.85 -4.42
C VAL A 321 -2.97 8.02 -4.44
N LEU A 322 -3.72 6.96 -4.74
CA LEU A 322 -5.17 7.01 -4.77
C LEU A 322 -5.78 7.28 -3.39
N ALA A 323 -5.16 6.78 -2.31
CA ALA A 323 -5.61 7.06 -0.95
C ALA A 323 -5.43 8.55 -0.59
N ALA A 324 -4.30 9.14 -0.98
CA ALA A 324 -4.04 10.57 -0.79
C ALA A 324 -5.01 11.43 -1.62
N ALA A 325 -5.17 11.12 -2.91
CA ALA A 325 -6.12 11.81 -3.79
C ALA A 325 -7.56 11.68 -3.25
N GLY A 326 -7.98 10.48 -2.85
CA GLY A 326 -9.30 10.26 -2.24
C GLY A 326 -9.52 11.05 -0.94
N ALA A 327 -8.48 11.22 -0.12
CA ALA A 327 -8.55 12.06 1.08
C ALA A 327 -8.67 13.56 0.74
N ASN A 328 -8.04 14.02 -0.34
CA ASN A 328 -8.19 15.38 -0.85
C ASN A 328 -9.57 15.60 -1.48
N PHE A 329 -10.06 14.67 -2.30
CA PHE A 329 -11.42 14.73 -2.86
C PHE A 329 -12.47 14.85 -1.77
N ARG A 330 -12.44 14.01 -0.72
CA ARG A 330 -13.38 14.15 0.40
C ARG A 330 -13.29 15.49 1.12
N LYS A 331 -12.11 16.11 1.14
CA LYS A 331 -11.93 17.44 1.73
C LYS A 331 -12.51 18.51 0.82
N LEU A 332 -12.21 18.49 -0.48
CA LEU A 332 -12.80 19.37 -1.49
C LEU A 332 -14.32 19.31 -1.46
N LEU A 333 -14.89 18.11 -1.52
CA LEU A 333 -16.33 17.90 -1.49
C LEU A 333 -16.99 18.50 -0.25
N ARG A 334 -16.36 18.36 0.93
CA ARG A 334 -16.86 19.00 2.15
C ARG A 334 -16.83 20.52 2.08
N LEU A 335 -15.71 21.09 1.60
CA LEU A 335 -15.56 22.55 1.50
C LEU A 335 -16.49 23.16 0.44
N LEU A 336 -16.76 22.44 -0.64
CA LEU A 336 -17.68 22.88 -1.70
C LEU A 336 -19.14 22.73 -1.26
N ARG A 337 -19.52 21.65 -0.58
CA ARG A 337 -20.90 21.49 -0.06
C ARG A 337 -21.27 22.53 0.99
N CYS A 338 -20.32 22.96 1.82
CA CYS A 338 -20.56 24.03 2.80
C CYS A 338 -20.64 25.42 2.15
N ALA A 339 -20.19 25.58 0.91
CA ALA A 339 -20.37 26.80 0.12
C ALA A 339 -21.69 26.72 -0.64
N ARG A 340 -22.81 26.94 0.05
CA ARG A 340 -24.13 27.01 -0.58
C ARG A 340 -24.14 28.13 -1.64
N GLY A 341 -24.57 27.76 -2.85
CA GLY A 341 -24.64 28.63 -4.03
C GLY A 341 -24.22 27.96 -5.34
N VAL A 342 -23.88 26.67 -5.34
CA VAL A 342 -23.32 26.03 -6.54
C VAL A 342 -23.84 24.61 -6.76
N GLU A 343 -25.16 24.46 -6.90
CA GLU A 343 -25.75 23.24 -7.48
C GLU A 343 -25.54 23.15 -9.00
N GLN A 344 -25.25 24.26 -9.68
CA GLN A 344 -25.07 24.28 -11.15
C GLN A 344 -23.66 23.96 -11.65
N THR A 345 -22.55 24.25 -10.92
CA THR A 345 -21.20 23.93 -11.45
C THR A 345 -20.72 22.51 -11.16
N PHE A 346 -21.44 21.73 -10.36
CA PHE A 346 -21.05 20.37 -10.01
C PHE A 346 -21.21 19.41 -11.21
N GLN A 347 -22.20 19.65 -12.08
CA GLN A 347 -22.37 18.91 -13.33
C GLN A 347 -21.34 19.31 -14.41
N LEU A 348 -20.91 20.58 -14.44
CA LEU A 348 -19.98 21.09 -15.47
C LEU A 348 -18.51 20.77 -15.20
N ASN A 349 -18.04 20.80 -13.94
CA ASN A 349 -16.62 20.62 -13.62
C ASN A 349 -16.16 19.15 -13.53
N PHE A 350 -17.08 18.20 -13.33
CA PHE A 350 -16.77 16.76 -13.38
C PHE A 350 -17.04 16.10 -14.75
N ALA A 351 -17.50 16.87 -15.74
CA ALA A 351 -17.66 16.39 -17.12
C ALA A 351 -16.33 15.87 -17.71
N TRP A 352 -15.20 16.40 -17.27
CA TRP A 352 -13.88 15.88 -17.66
C TRP A 352 -13.55 14.53 -17.04
N LEU A 353 -13.97 14.26 -15.79
CA LEU A 353 -13.82 12.93 -15.18
C LEU A 353 -14.64 11.89 -15.97
N TRP A 354 -15.80 12.30 -16.51
CA TRP A 354 -16.59 11.50 -17.46
C TRP A 354 -15.90 11.33 -18.82
N HIS A 355 -15.18 12.34 -19.32
CA HIS A 355 -14.36 12.22 -20.54
C HIS A 355 -13.12 11.33 -20.36
N LEU A 356 -12.48 11.35 -19.19
CA LEU A 356 -11.32 10.53 -18.86
C LEU A 356 -11.68 9.06 -18.58
N LEU A 357 -12.92 8.83 -18.13
CA LEU A 357 -13.51 7.50 -17.97
C LEU A 357 -14.19 6.97 -19.25
N ARG A 358 -14.48 7.83 -20.24
CA ARG A 358 -14.97 7.41 -21.56
C ARG A 358 -13.81 6.88 -22.41
N TRP A 359 -13.71 5.55 -22.45
CA TRP A 359 -13.05 4.84 -23.54
C TRP A 359 -13.71 5.25 -24.88
N PRO A 360 -12.94 5.47 -25.97
CA PRO A 360 -13.54 5.72 -27.27
C PRO A 360 -14.25 4.44 -27.74
N ASN A 361 -15.58 4.41 -27.59
CA ASN A 361 -16.43 3.50 -28.33
C ASN A 361 -16.46 3.95 -29.79
N HIS A 362 -15.41 3.63 -30.53
CA HIS A 362 -15.47 3.51 -31.98
C HIS A 362 -15.15 2.06 -32.33
N HIS A 363 -16.19 1.21 -32.30
CA HIS A 363 -16.30 0.13 -33.26
C HIS A 363 -17.53 0.39 -34.13
N PRO A 364 -17.38 0.35 -35.46
CA PRO A 364 -18.49 0.54 -36.38
C PRO A 364 -19.45 -0.64 -36.26
N ARG A 365 -20.73 -0.29 -36.37
CA ARG A 365 -21.91 -1.15 -36.46
C ARG A 365 -21.64 -2.45 -37.23
N PHE A 366 -21.67 -3.59 -36.55
CA PHE A 366 -22.11 -4.84 -37.18
C PHE A 366 -23.64 -4.77 -37.24
N LYS A 367 -24.17 -4.41 -38.42
CA LYS A 367 -25.56 -4.71 -38.79
C LYS A 367 -25.59 -6.19 -39.18
N ILE A 368 -26.37 -6.98 -38.46
CA ILE A 368 -26.82 -8.30 -38.92
C ILE A 368 -28.15 -8.05 -39.61
N ALA A 369 -28.18 -8.29 -40.92
CA ALA A 369 -29.34 -8.84 -41.61
C ALA A 369 -29.18 -10.36 -41.58
#